data_AF-A0A239GV02-F1
#
_entry.id   AF-A0A239GV02-F1
#
_cell.length_a   1.000
_cell.length_b   1.000
_cell.length_c   1.000
_cell.angle_alpha   90.00
_cell.angle_beta   90.00
_cell.angle_gamma   90.00
#
_symmetry.space_group_name_H-M   'P 1'
#
loop_
_entity.id
_entity.type
_entity.pdbx_description
1 polymer ?
#
loop_
_entity_poly.entity_id
_entity_poly.type
_entity_poly.pdbx_seq_one_letter_code
_entity_poly.pdbx_strand_id
1 'polypeptide(L)'
;MSITGYGAATITAGYGSTLSQWQVLNSTLDRQMGLVRNDQQNKADADYARKKLPTVASVDDLMGDRRLYTYVMRAFGLEDQVNSQALIRKVLESDLSDSRSYASRLNDVRFKQLAAAFNFGGSTVKSSFVSQISDAYVTKAFEADVGQKNEALGMMLDFTRRVTGKADWDSVLADEKLAKVARMAFGLPDPYGPADVKAQAATLEKAMPFGKYKGNDVDQGRLRDAFFTAWDTAKGNTGALSSANQYTMLMRSYDQQKTAFAARWQVRSDVSYVQQKLSAGAGTDELLKDAKLRGIVLAAFDLGDRAGDTKYLRQVLESNPSDSNSFAVKAGAKETALAVSFSLNNTGTMRRGSPPFIKDIVSRYERMSFEVSAGNTNEALRLGLYFERKAGSISNWYSVLADKALSQVVRTAFGLPEEVARADIDRQVGMLEKRLDIKKLKDPAEVKRLVEKFMMMWDVQGNGAVGTGTSPVLQLFSGRSTISADTLMAAVTLPRGRR
;
A
#
# COMPACT_ATOMS: atom_id res chain seq x y z
N MET A 1 -14.43 31.67 14.85
CA MET A 1 -15.10 30.83 15.87
C MET A 1 -14.64 29.41 15.64
N SER A 2 -13.87 28.88 16.59
CA SER A 2 -13.32 27.52 16.57
C SER A 2 -14.43 26.51 16.80
N ILE A 3 -14.64 25.58 15.87
CA ILE A 3 -15.63 24.51 16.02
C ILE A 3 -14.90 23.26 16.53
N THR A 4 -15.08 23.01 17.83
CA THR A 4 -14.80 21.73 18.48
C THR A 4 -16.01 20.83 18.23
N GLY A 5 -15.82 19.66 17.59
CA GLY A 5 -16.90 18.73 17.29
C GLY A 5 -16.40 17.28 17.33
N TYR A 6 -16.90 16.54 18.31
CA TYR A 6 -16.50 15.20 18.73
C TYR A 6 -17.08 14.09 17.85
N GLY A 7 -16.38 12.95 17.79
CA GLY A 7 -16.97 11.66 17.38
C GLY A 7 -16.61 11.13 16.00
N ALA A 8 -15.37 11.30 15.53
CA ALA A 8 -14.83 10.56 14.40
C ALA A 8 -13.97 9.40 14.91
N ALA A 9 -13.93 8.27 14.20
CA ALA A 9 -12.72 7.45 14.22
C ALA A 9 -11.61 8.36 13.67
N THR A 10 -10.84 8.93 14.58
CA THR A 10 -9.88 9.98 14.28
C THR A 10 -8.79 9.40 13.38
N ILE A 11 -8.67 9.93 12.16
CA ILE A 11 -7.35 10.08 11.54
C ILE A 11 -6.65 11.13 12.42
N THR A 12 -6.17 10.69 13.59
CA THR A 12 -5.33 11.50 14.45
C THR A 12 -4.06 11.78 13.64
N ALA A 13 -3.54 13.01 13.70
CA ALA A 13 -2.23 13.38 13.18
C ALA A 13 -1.09 12.69 13.97
N GLY A 14 -1.17 11.36 14.08
CA GLY A 14 -0.27 10.50 14.83
C GLY A 14 0.43 9.57 13.85
N TYR A 15 1.74 9.76 13.74
CA TYR A 15 2.78 8.80 13.36
C TYR A 15 2.35 7.60 12.50
N GLY A 16 2.51 7.76 11.18
CA GLY A 16 2.41 6.75 10.12
C GLY A 16 2.56 7.39 8.74
N SER A 17 3.11 6.69 7.74
CA SER A 17 3.26 7.23 6.37
C SER A 17 1.91 7.62 5.76
N THR A 18 1.87 8.59 4.86
CA THR A 18 0.61 9.01 4.19
C THR A 18 -0.05 7.83 3.46
N LEU A 19 0.76 6.90 2.93
CA LEU A 19 0.26 5.68 2.29
C LEU A 19 -0.47 4.74 3.28
N SER A 20 0.02 4.60 4.52
CA SER A 20 -0.68 3.82 5.56
C SER A 20 -2.03 4.44 5.93
N GLN A 21 -2.09 5.78 6.00
CA GLN A 21 -3.33 6.51 6.24
C GLN A 21 -4.32 6.34 5.06
N TRP A 22 -3.83 6.30 3.83
CA TRP A 22 -4.65 6.02 2.64
C TRP A 22 -5.28 4.63 2.67
N GLN A 23 -4.56 3.60 3.11
CA GLN A 23 -5.10 2.24 3.18
C GLN A 23 -6.23 2.13 4.21
N VAL A 24 -6.08 2.79 5.36
CA VAL A 24 -7.14 2.89 6.38
C VAL A 24 -8.33 3.68 5.84
N LEU A 25 -8.07 4.81 5.18
CA LEU A 25 -9.10 5.64 4.53
C LEU A 25 -9.91 4.82 3.53
N ASN A 26 -9.24 4.11 2.62
CA ASN A 26 -9.88 3.33 1.56
C ASN A 26 -10.69 2.15 2.10
N SER A 27 -10.17 1.45 3.12
CA SER A 27 -10.89 0.34 3.76
C SER A 27 -12.08 0.79 4.63
N THR A 28 -12.13 2.06 5.03
CA THR A 28 -13.21 2.63 5.85
C THR A 28 -14.06 3.66 5.11
N LEU A 29 -13.86 3.82 3.80
CA LEU A 29 -14.42 4.90 2.99
C LEU A 29 -15.94 4.98 3.09
N ASP A 30 -16.64 3.86 2.89
CA ASP A 30 -18.11 3.81 2.97
C ASP A 30 -18.65 4.23 4.34
N ARG A 31 -17.96 3.80 5.40
CA ARG A 31 -18.33 4.17 6.77
C ARG A 31 -18.11 5.66 7.00
N GLN A 32 -16.97 6.21 6.57
CA GLN A 32 -16.64 7.62 6.75
C GLN A 32 -17.56 8.53 5.91
N MET A 33 -17.84 8.15 4.67
CA MET A 33 -18.83 8.82 3.82
C MET A 33 -20.23 8.80 4.45
N GLY A 34 -20.61 7.67 5.06
CA GLY A 34 -21.86 7.57 5.83
C GLY A 34 -21.91 8.52 7.02
N LEU A 35 -20.80 8.72 7.73
CA LEU A 35 -20.70 9.68 8.83
C LEU A 35 -20.79 11.13 8.33
N VAL A 36 -20.04 11.49 7.27
CA VAL A 36 -20.12 12.84 6.68
C VAL A 36 -21.52 13.14 6.18
N ARG A 37 -22.20 12.18 5.54
CA ARG A 37 -23.59 12.34 5.09
C ARG A 37 -24.57 12.57 6.25
N ASN A 38 -24.34 11.91 7.37
CA ASN A 38 -25.22 11.97 8.55
C ASN A 38 -24.85 13.07 9.54
N ASP A 39 -23.74 13.80 9.30
CA ASP A 39 -23.41 15.01 10.04
C ASP A 39 -24.58 16.00 10.03
N GLN A 40 -24.84 16.65 11.15
CA GLN A 40 -26.01 17.49 11.35
C GLN A 40 -26.08 18.61 10.31
N GLN A 41 -24.95 19.25 9.99
CA GLN A 41 -24.92 20.36 9.05
C GLN A 41 -25.10 19.86 7.61
N ASN A 42 -24.36 18.82 7.21
CA ASN A 42 -24.46 18.25 5.87
C ASN A 42 -25.85 17.70 5.58
N LYS A 43 -26.49 17.05 6.57
CA LYS A 43 -27.88 16.58 6.48
C LYS A 43 -28.86 17.73 6.31
N ALA A 44 -28.74 18.78 7.12
CA ALA A 44 -29.60 19.95 7.03
C ALA A 44 -29.49 20.66 5.67
N ASP A 45 -28.27 20.79 5.14
CA ASP A 45 -28.02 21.39 3.83
C ASP A 45 -28.55 20.51 2.68
N ALA A 46 -28.33 19.19 2.76
CA ALA A 46 -28.86 18.26 1.77
C ALA A 46 -30.40 18.24 1.76
N ASP A 47 -31.04 18.26 2.92
CA ASP A 47 -32.50 18.32 3.03
C ASP A 47 -33.07 19.65 2.53
N TYR A 48 -32.36 20.76 2.77
CA TYR A 48 -32.71 22.06 2.20
C TYR A 48 -32.62 22.04 0.66
N ALA A 49 -31.49 21.58 0.13
CA ALA A 49 -31.26 21.50 -1.31
C ALA A 49 -32.25 20.56 -2.01
N ARG A 50 -32.58 19.41 -1.41
CA ARG A 50 -33.60 18.48 -1.95
C ARG A 50 -34.97 19.11 -2.11
N LYS A 51 -35.35 20.01 -1.20
CA LYS A 51 -36.63 20.72 -1.25
C LYS A 51 -36.62 21.89 -2.23
N LYS A 52 -35.49 22.60 -2.36
CA LYS A 52 -35.39 23.85 -3.12
C LYS A 52 -34.89 23.68 -4.55
N LEU A 53 -33.96 22.76 -4.82
CA LEU A 53 -33.44 22.53 -6.19
C LEU A 53 -34.53 22.27 -7.23
N PRO A 54 -35.58 21.45 -6.95
CA PRO A 54 -36.65 21.23 -7.93
C PRO A 54 -37.45 22.48 -8.30
N THR A 55 -37.42 23.52 -7.46
CA THR A 55 -38.16 24.77 -7.69
C THR A 55 -37.33 25.83 -8.41
N VAL A 56 -36.05 25.58 -8.66
CA VAL A 56 -35.16 26.53 -9.35
C VAL A 56 -35.42 26.47 -10.85
N ALA A 57 -36.00 27.53 -11.41
CA ALA A 57 -36.33 27.62 -12.83
C ALA A 57 -35.42 28.59 -13.60
N SER A 58 -34.74 29.49 -12.90
CA SER A 58 -33.89 30.53 -13.48
C SER A 58 -32.56 30.69 -12.74
N VAL A 59 -31.64 31.42 -13.39
CA VAL A 59 -30.37 31.83 -12.79
C VAL A 59 -30.61 32.68 -11.53
N ASP A 60 -31.62 33.55 -11.56
CA ASP A 60 -31.97 34.41 -10.44
C ASP A 60 -32.53 33.61 -9.25
N ASP A 61 -33.31 32.56 -9.49
CA ASP A 61 -33.80 31.67 -8.43
C ASP A 61 -32.64 30.98 -7.70
N LEU A 62 -31.64 30.51 -8.45
CA LEU A 62 -30.46 29.85 -7.88
C LEU A 62 -29.60 30.85 -7.11
N MET A 63 -29.25 31.97 -7.74
CA MET A 63 -28.31 32.94 -7.17
C MET A 63 -28.92 33.78 -6.05
N GLY A 64 -30.24 33.96 -6.04
CA GLY A 64 -30.99 34.66 -4.99
C GLY A 64 -31.04 33.87 -3.67
N ASP A 65 -31.00 32.55 -3.72
CA ASP A 65 -30.89 31.70 -2.53
C ASP A 65 -29.41 31.44 -2.19
N ARG A 66 -28.84 32.28 -1.32
CA ARG A 66 -27.43 32.20 -0.93
C ARG A 66 -27.03 30.82 -0.38
N ARG A 67 -27.92 30.17 0.36
CA ARG A 67 -27.66 28.85 0.97
C ARG A 67 -27.62 27.79 -0.12
N LEU A 68 -28.61 27.77 -1.00
CA LEU A 68 -28.66 26.83 -2.11
C LEU A 68 -27.52 27.05 -3.10
N TYR A 69 -27.24 28.30 -3.45
CA TYR A 69 -26.12 28.66 -4.31
C TYR A 69 -24.79 28.16 -3.75
N THR A 70 -24.51 28.38 -2.45
CA THR A 70 -23.26 27.89 -1.82
C THR A 70 -23.17 26.36 -1.87
N TYR A 71 -24.28 25.68 -1.60
CA TYR A 71 -24.37 24.23 -1.66
C TYR A 71 -24.03 23.68 -3.04
N VAL A 72 -24.62 24.27 -4.09
CA VAL A 72 -24.36 23.91 -5.48
C VAL A 72 -22.91 24.19 -5.84
N MET A 73 -22.39 25.38 -5.53
CA MET A 73 -21.01 25.74 -5.82
C MET A 73 -20.02 24.75 -5.17
N ARG A 74 -20.26 24.35 -3.92
CA ARG A 74 -19.46 23.33 -3.23
C ARG A 74 -19.54 21.97 -3.91
N ALA A 75 -20.73 21.52 -4.34
CA ALA A 75 -20.92 20.26 -5.06
C ALA A 75 -20.12 20.19 -6.38
N PHE A 76 -20.01 21.32 -7.09
CA PHE A 76 -19.18 21.44 -8.30
C PHE A 76 -17.70 21.74 -7.99
N GLY A 77 -17.34 21.87 -6.72
CA GLY A 77 -15.99 22.20 -6.27
C GLY A 77 -15.57 23.63 -6.59
N LEU A 78 -16.51 24.55 -6.81
CA LEU A 78 -16.32 25.98 -7.10
C LEU A 78 -16.53 26.85 -5.84
N GLU A 79 -16.27 26.30 -4.66
CA GLU A 79 -16.50 26.98 -3.38
C GLU A 79 -15.71 28.30 -3.25
N ASP A 80 -14.52 28.37 -3.84
CA ASP A 80 -13.69 29.57 -3.94
C ASP A 80 -14.31 30.67 -4.82
N GLN A 81 -15.18 30.29 -5.76
CA GLN A 81 -15.85 31.20 -6.70
C GLN A 81 -17.23 31.66 -6.22
N VAL A 82 -17.61 31.30 -4.99
CA VAL A 82 -18.90 31.65 -4.42
C VAL A 82 -19.12 33.18 -4.39
N ASN A 83 -18.07 33.98 -4.19
CA ASN A 83 -18.19 35.44 -4.18
C ASN A 83 -18.09 36.07 -5.59
N SER A 84 -17.74 35.29 -6.61
CA SER A 84 -17.58 35.73 -8.00
C SER A 84 -18.92 35.79 -8.75
N GLN A 85 -19.94 36.45 -8.19
CA GLN A 85 -21.33 36.35 -8.67
C GLN A 85 -21.50 36.74 -10.15
N ALA A 86 -20.87 37.82 -10.61
CA ALA A 86 -20.98 38.24 -12.02
C ALA A 86 -20.39 37.22 -13.01
N LEU A 87 -19.32 36.52 -12.60
CA LEU A 87 -18.71 35.47 -13.41
C LEU A 87 -19.64 34.25 -13.48
N ILE A 88 -20.18 33.82 -12.34
CA ILE A 88 -21.05 32.65 -12.26
C ILE A 88 -22.37 32.87 -12.99
N ARG A 89 -22.93 34.08 -12.91
CA ARG A 89 -24.09 34.48 -13.71
C ARG A 89 -23.84 34.25 -15.20
N LYS A 90 -22.74 34.80 -15.74
CA LYS A 90 -22.38 34.63 -17.16
C LYS A 90 -22.15 33.17 -17.55
N VAL A 91 -21.64 32.36 -16.63
CA VAL A 91 -21.47 30.91 -16.83
C VAL A 91 -22.83 30.22 -16.92
N LEU A 92 -23.75 30.49 -15.99
CA LEU A 92 -25.08 29.89 -15.97
C LEU A 92 -25.99 30.35 -17.11
N GLU A 93 -25.79 31.57 -17.61
CA GLU A 93 -26.49 32.14 -18.78
C GLU A 93 -25.87 31.69 -20.12
N SER A 94 -24.77 30.93 -20.12
CA SER A 94 -24.08 30.52 -21.35
C SER A 94 -24.87 29.45 -22.10
N ASP A 95 -25.06 29.68 -23.41
CA ASP A 95 -25.53 28.64 -24.32
C ASP A 95 -24.40 27.66 -24.64
N LEU A 96 -24.53 26.41 -24.20
CA LEU A 96 -23.52 25.38 -24.40
C LEU A 96 -23.52 24.76 -25.80
N SER A 97 -24.53 25.05 -26.61
CA SER A 97 -24.51 24.71 -28.04
C SER A 97 -23.57 25.62 -28.83
N ASP A 98 -23.29 26.83 -28.32
CA ASP A 98 -22.29 27.73 -28.89
C ASP A 98 -20.89 27.45 -28.32
N SER A 99 -19.99 26.99 -29.18
CA SER A 99 -18.56 26.81 -28.85
C SER A 99 -17.85 28.10 -28.42
N ARG A 100 -18.41 29.28 -28.74
CA ARG A 100 -17.89 30.60 -28.35
C ARG A 100 -18.51 31.14 -27.06
N SER A 101 -19.44 30.42 -26.43
CA SER A 101 -20.07 30.88 -25.19
C SER A 101 -19.07 31.04 -24.05
N TYR A 102 -19.44 31.85 -23.06
CA TYR A 102 -18.53 32.24 -21.98
C TYR A 102 -18.02 31.01 -21.21
N ALA A 103 -18.92 30.10 -20.82
CA ALA A 103 -18.54 28.84 -20.20
C ALA A 103 -17.61 27.99 -21.10
N SER A 104 -17.87 27.93 -22.42
CA SER A 104 -17.04 27.18 -23.39
C SER A 104 -15.61 27.70 -23.52
N ARG A 105 -15.38 29.00 -23.24
CA ARG A 105 -14.06 29.64 -23.33
C ARG A 105 -13.23 29.56 -22.06
N LEU A 106 -13.81 29.17 -20.92
CA LEU A 106 -13.08 29.01 -19.67
C LEU A 106 -12.24 27.71 -19.71
N ASN A 107 -10.99 27.82 -19.24
CA ASN A 107 -10.07 26.69 -19.14
C ASN A 107 -10.52 25.67 -18.08
N ASP A 108 -11.17 26.16 -17.02
CA ASP A 108 -11.68 25.30 -15.97
C ASP A 108 -13.01 24.64 -16.37
N VAL A 109 -12.95 23.34 -16.61
CA VAL A 109 -14.07 22.51 -17.04
C VAL A 109 -15.23 22.50 -16.04
N ARG A 110 -14.99 22.82 -14.76
CA ARG A 110 -16.03 22.85 -13.72
C ARG A 110 -17.13 23.87 -14.02
N PHE A 111 -16.79 24.99 -14.68
CA PHE A 111 -17.79 25.99 -15.09
C PHE A 111 -18.72 25.45 -16.19
N LYS A 112 -18.18 24.71 -17.16
CA LYS A 112 -18.99 24.05 -18.19
C LYS A 112 -19.89 22.99 -17.58
N GLN A 113 -19.39 22.23 -16.61
CA GLN A 113 -20.17 21.24 -15.86
C GLN A 113 -21.32 21.90 -15.09
N LEU A 114 -21.07 23.03 -14.43
CA LEU A 114 -22.11 23.80 -13.72
C LEU A 114 -23.18 24.33 -14.70
N ALA A 115 -22.76 24.92 -15.81
CA ALA A 115 -23.69 25.41 -16.84
C ALA A 115 -24.52 24.27 -17.44
N ALA A 116 -23.90 23.12 -17.73
CA ALA A 116 -24.56 21.96 -18.34
C ALA A 116 -25.54 21.28 -17.38
N ALA A 117 -25.20 21.31 -16.09
CA ALA A 117 -25.99 20.76 -15.02
C ALA A 117 -27.36 21.45 -14.89
N PHE A 118 -27.39 22.78 -14.95
CA PHE A 118 -28.64 23.54 -14.84
C PHE A 118 -29.29 23.83 -16.19
N ASN A 119 -28.48 24.10 -17.22
CA ASN A 119 -28.91 24.36 -18.59
C ASN A 119 -30.15 25.26 -18.67
N PHE A 120 -30.13 26.39 -17.97
CA PHE A 120 -31.24 27.35 -17.92
C PHE A 120 -31.53 27.83 -19.35
N GLY A 121 -32.59 27.31 -19.97
CA GLY A 121 -32.88 27.48 -21.40
C GLY A 121 -33.27 26.20 -22.14
N GLY A 122 -33.07 25.01 -21.56
CA GLY A 122 -33.53 23.74 -22.15
C GLY A 122 -33.82 22.65 -21.12
N SER A 123 -35.07 22.14 -21.13
CA SER A 123 -35.68 21.05 -20.33
C SER A 123 -35.45 21.05 -18.81
N THR A 124 -36.54 20.80 -18.07
CA THR A 124 -36.64 20.85 -16.60
C THR A 124 -35.62 20.00 -15.86
N VAL A 125 -35.15 20.52 -14.71
CA VAL A 125 -34.28 19.83 -13.74
C VAL A 125 -34.90 18.49 -13.32
N LYS A 126 -34.24 17.37 -13.65
CA LYS A 126 -34.74 16.00 -13.36
C LYS A 126 -34.49 15.62 -11.88
N SER A 127 -35.32 14.79 -11.28
CA SER A 127 -35.13 14.31 -9.90
C SER A 127 -33.78 13.60 -9.66
N SER A 128 -33.24 12.92 -10.68
CA SER A 128 -31.90 12.31 -10.65
C SER A 128 -30.77 13.34 -10.47
N PHE A 129 -30.98 14.58 -10.90
CA PHE A 129 -30.01 15.67 -10.74
C PHE A 129 -29.84 16.09 -9.28
N VAL A 130 -30.95 16.15 -8.54
CA VAL A 130 -30.95 16.53 -7.12
C VAL A 130 -30.12 15.54 -6.30
N SER A 131 -30.28 14.25 -6.56
CA SER A 131 -29.48 13.20 -5.93
C SER A 131 -28.00 13.30 -6.31
N GLN A 132 -27.68 13.57 -7.58
CA GLN A 132 -26.30 13.74 -8.03
C GLN A 132 -25.59 14.93 -7.36
N ILE A 133 -26.25 16.09 -7.25
CA ILE A 133 -25.68 17.24 -6.50
C ILE A 133 -25.48 16.87 -5.03
N SER A 134 -26.44 16.15 -4.43
CA SER A 134 -26.33 15.73 -3.03
C SER A 134 -25.13 14.82 -2.79
N ASP A 135 -24.88 13.85 -3.66
CA ASP A 135 -23.73 12.95 -3.53
C ASP A 135 -22.41 13.66 -3.81
N ALA A 136 -22.40 14.56 -4.80
CA ALA A 136 -21.23 15.39 -5.10
C ALA A 136 -20.89 16.32 -3.92
N TYR A 137 -21.88 16.93 -3.28
CA TYR A 137 -21.68 17.75 -2.08
C TYR A 137 -21.05 16.94 -0.93
N VAL A 138 -21.61 15.77 -0.60
CA VAL A 138 -21.08 14.91 0.49
C VAL A 138 -19.65 14.46 0.17
N THR A 139 -19.39 14.07 -1.08
CA THR A 139 -18.04 13.70 -1.53
C THR A 139 -17.08 14.88 -1.36
N LYS A 140 -17.49 16.10 -1.73
CA LYS A 140 -16.66 17.29 -1.56
C LYS A 140 -16.45 17.70 -0.11
N ALA A 141 -17.46 17.52 0.74
CA ALA A 141 -17.32 17.74 2.17
C ALA A 141 -16.32 16.76 2.79
N PHE A 142 -16.38 15.48 2.38
CA PHE A 142 -15.44 14.45 2.81
C PHE A 142 -14.01 14.74 2.34
N GLU A 143 -13.81 15.01 1.05
CA GLU A 143 -12.50 15.36 0.49
C GLU A 143 -11.88 16.57 1.21
N ALA A 144 -12.69 17.57 1.56
CA ALA A 144 -12.24 18.76 2.30
C ALA A 144 -11.80 18.42 3.73
N ASP A 145 -12.56 17.61 4.46
CA ASP A 145 -12.21 17.16 5.82
C ASP A 145 -10.92 16.31 5.83
N VAL A 146 -10.80 15.38 4.87
CA VAL A 146 -9.59 14.57 4.69
C VAL A 146 -8.40 15.45 4.31
N GLY A 147 -8.58 16.38 3.37
CA GLY A 147 -7.53 17.28 2.91
C GLY A 147 -7.04 18.25 3.98
N GLN A 148 -7.92 18.73 4.88
CA GLN A 148 -7.51 19.53 6.03
C GLN A 148 -6.63 18.76 7.01
N LYS A 149 -6.89 17.45 7.18
CA LYS A 149 -6.12 16.58 8.08
C LYS A 149 -4.81 16.12 7.44
N ASN A 150 -4.84 15.77 6.16
CA ASN A 150 -3.67 15.39 5.38
C ASN A 150 -3.86 15.85 3.92
N GLU A 151 -3.10 16.88 3.55
CA GLU A 151 -3.16 17.52 2.23
C GLU A 151 -2.95 16.50 1.09
N ALA A 152 -2.00 15.57 1.25
CA ALA A 152 -1.71 14.57 0.24
C ALA A 152 -2.86 13.57 0.04
N LEU A 153 -3.55 13.16 1.11
CA LEU A 153 -4.75 12.33 0.98
C LEU A 153 -5.84 13.05 0.21
N GLY A 154 -6.08 14.33 0.52
CA GLY A 154 -7.03 15.18 -0.21
C GLY A 154 -6.67 15.32 -1.69
N MET A 155 -5.40 15.58 -2.00
CA MET A 155 -4.92 15.66 -3.39
C MET A 155 -5.14 14.34 -4.15
N MET A 156 -4.86 13.20 -3.52
CA MET A 156 -4.99 11.90 -4.16
C MET A 156 -6.45 11.49 -4.36
N LEU A 157 -7.35 11.82 -3.43
CA LEU A 157 -8.80 11.63 -3.62
C LEU A 157 -9.30 12.44 -4.82
N ASP A 158 -8.96 13.74 -4.88
CA ASP A 158 -9.36 14.60 -5.99
C ASP A 158 -8.76 14.13 -7.31
N PHE A 159 -7.51 13.66 -7.29
CA PHE A 159 -6.84 13.08 -8.46
C PHE A 159 -7.57 11.84 -8.98
N THR A 160 -7.77 10.85 -8.11
CA THR A 160 -8.41 9.57 -8.45
C THR A 160 -9.81 9.79 -9.02
N ARG A 161 -10.55 10.78 -8.49
CA ARG A 161 -11.89 11.11 -9.00
C ARG A 161 -11.85 11.79 -10.36
N ARG A 162 -11.03 12.83 -10.54
CA ARG A 162 -11.05 13.68 -11.75
C ARG A 162 -10.31 13.08 -12.93
N VAL A 163 -9.31 12.23 -12.68
CA VAL A 163 -8.53 11.57 -13.74
C VAL A 163 -9.40 10.65 -14.60
N THR A 164 -10.51 10.13 -14.06
CA THR A 164 -11.47 9.30 -14.81
C THR A 164 -12.05 10.02 -16.03
N GLY A 165 -12.25 11.34 -15.94
CA GLY A 165 -12.76 12.19 -17.02
C GLY A 165 -11.70 12.68 -18.01
N LYS A 166 -10.42 12.31 -17.84
CA LYS A 166 -9.31 12.73 -18.72
C LYS A 166 -9.05 11.70 -19.81
N ALA A 167 -8.58 12.13 -20.98
CA ALA A 167 -8.37 11.25 -22.13
C ALA A 167 -6.94 10.68 -22.17
N ASP A 168 -5.98 11.43 -21.65
CA ASP A 168 -4.54 11.21 -21.78
C ASP A 168 -3.76 12.01 -20.70
N TRP A 169 -2.44 11.82 -20.64
CA TRP A 169 -1.59 12.60 -19.73
C TRP A 169 -1.54 14.10 -20.06
N ASP A 170 -1.78 14.50 -21.31
CA ASP A 170 -1.82 15.91 -21.70
C ASP A 170 -2.97 16.65 -20.99
N SER A 171 -4.18 16.08 -21.07
CA SER A 171 -5.38 16.60 -20.39
C SER A 171 -5.31 16.51 -18.86
N VAL A 172 -4.49 15.61 -18.31
CA VAL A 172 -4.14 15.57 -16.88
C VAL A 172 -3.19 16.73 -16.53
N LEU A 173 -2.12 16.93 -17.30
CA LEU A 173 -1.12 17.96 -17.01
C LEU A 173 -1.61 19.39 -17.29
N ALA A 174 -2.65 19.54 -18.12
CA ALA A 174 -3.36 20.80 -18.33
C ALA A 174 -4.14 21.26 -17.08
N ASP A 175 -4.41 20.35 -16.13
CA ASP A 175 -5.13 20.63 -14.90
C ASP A 175 -4.13 20.79 -13.75
N GLU A 176 -3.91 22.01 -13.28
CA GLU A 176 -2.83 22.32 -12.33
C GLU A 176 -2.80 21.41 -11.09
N LYS A 177 -3.99 21.12 -10.52
CA LYS A 177 -4.09 20.24 -9.34
C LYS A 177 -3.72 18.81 -9.64
N LEU A 178 -4.13 18.29 -10.81
CA LEU A 178 -3.78 16.92 -11.22
C LEU A 178 -2.32 16.82 -11.66
N ALA A 179 -1.84 17.85 -12.35
CA ALA A 179 -0.48 17.98 -12.81
C ALA A 179 0.50 17.94 -11.63
N LYS A 180 0.19 18.61 -10.51
CA LYS A 180 1.01 18.56 -9.30
C LYS A 180 1.20 17.13 -8.78
N VAL A 181 0.13 16.34 -8.71
CA VAL A 181 0.19 14.93 -8.28
C VAL A 181 1.02 14.10 -9.24
N ALA A 182 0.77 14.22 -10.55
CA ALA A 182 1.50 13.48 -11.58
C ALA A 182 2.99 13.85 -11.61
N ARG A 183 3.33 15.15 -11.59
CA ARG A 183 4.73 15.60 -11.57
C ARG A 183 5.47 15.11 -10.34
N MET A 184 4.86 15.22 -9.16
CA MET A 184 5.47 14.76 -7.93
C MET A 184 5.66 13.23 -7.91
N ALA A 185 4.68 12.46 -8.38
CA ALA A 185 4.80 11.00 -8.46
C ALA A 185 5.94 10.53 -9.36
N PHE A 186 6.23 11.27 -10.44
CA PHE A 186 7.24 10.91 -11.43
C PHE A 186 8.54 11.74 -11.33
N GLY A 187 8.66 12.62 -10.33
CA GLY A 187 9.83 13.48 -10.14
C GLY A 187 10.06 14.47 -11.29
N LEU A 188 8.99 14.94 -11.93
CA LEU A 188 9.08 15.90 -13.03
C LEU A 188 9.21 17.34 -12.50
N PRO A 189 10.03 18.19 -13.14
CA PRO A 189 10.17 19.59 -12.73
C PRO A 189 8.91 20.41 -13.11
N ASP A 190 8.81 21.60 -12.54
CA ASP A 190 7.84 22.58 -13.01
C ASP A 190 8.16 23.00 -14.46
N PRO A 191 7.16 23.08 -15.35
CA PRO A 191 7.38 23.40 -16.76
C PRO A 191 7.70 24.89 -16.94
N TYR A 192 8.60 25.22 -17.87
CA TYR A 192 8.86 26.61 -18.26
C TYR A 192 7.88 27.12 -19.32
N GLY A 193 7.12 26.23 -19.97
CA GLY A 193 6.07 26.59 -20.91
C GLY A 193 5.29 25.40 -21.49
N PRO A 194 4.36 25.64 -22.42
CA PRO A 194 3.50 24.60 -23.00
C PRO A 194 4.25 23.49 -23.72
N ALA A 195 5.40 23.80 -24.33
CA ALA A 195 6.25 22.80 -24.98
C ALA A 195 6.80 21.77 -23.97
N ASP A 196 7.17 22.22 -22.77
CA ASP A 196 7.65 21.34 -21.70
C ASP A 196 6.54 20.46 -21.15
N VAL A 197 5.32 21.00 -21.02
CA VAL A 197 4.14 20.22 -20.60
C VAL A 197 3.91 19.05 -21.57
N LYS A 198 4.02 19.32 -22.87
CA LYS A 198 3.88 18.28 -23.90
C LYS A 198 5.01 17.24 -23.85
N ALA A 199 6.25 17.67 -23.58
CA ALA A 199 7.37 16.77 -23.40
C ALA A 199 7.22 15.90 -22.13
N GLN A 200 6.72 16.49 -21.03
CA GLN A 200 6.37 15.79 -19.80
C GLN A 200 5.27 14.76 -20.05
N ALA A 201 4.20 15.11 -20.76
CA ALA A 201 3.13 14.17 -21.13
C ALA A 201 3.66 12.97 -21.93
N ALA A 202 4.55 13.21 -22.91
CA ALA A 202 5.20 12.15 -23.67
C ALA A 202 6.10 11.26 -22.81
N THR A 203 6.72 11.83 -21.76
CA THR A 203 7.55 11.08 -20.81
C THR A 203 6.68 10.19 -19.93
N LEU A 204 5.56 10.73 -19.43
CA LEU A 204 4.56 9.96 -18.66
C LEU A 204 3.97 8.82 -19.50
N GLU A 205 3.61 9.06 -20.76
CA GLU A 205 3.04 8.02 -21.63
C GLU A 205 4.01 6.86 -21.87
N LYS A 206 5.30 7.15 -22.01
CA LYS A 206 6.34 6.11 -22.12
C LYS A 206 6.53 5.33 -20.82
N ALA A 207 6.48 6.01 -19.68
CA ALA A 207 6.68 5.38 -18.37
C ALA A 207 5.45 4.59 -17.89
N MET A 208 4.26 5.11 -18.16
CA MET A 208 2.97 4.56 -17.75
C MET A 208 1.92 4.95 -18.81
N PRO A 209 1.63 4.09 -19.80
CA PRO A 209 0.63 4.40 -20.81
C PRO A 209 -0.73 4.72 -20.17
N PHE A 210 -1.34 5.85 -20.52
CA PHE A 210 -2.55 6.34 -19.82
C PHE A 210 -3.72 5.34 -19.92
N GLY A 211 -3.84 4.66 -21.06
CA GLY A 211 -4.84 3.59 -21.24
C GLY A 211 -4.68 2.44 -20.25
N LYS A 212 -3.44 2.08 -19.87
CA LYS A 212 -3.19 1.06 -18.85
C LYS A 212 -3.53 1.57 -17.46
N TYR A 213 -3.13 2.81 -17.14
CA TYR A 213 -3.50 3.46 -15.88
C TYR A 213 -5.02 3.44 -15.64
N LYS A 214 -5.83 3.79 -16.64
CA LYS A 214 -7.30 3.81 -16.50
C LYS A 214 -7.91 2.44 -16.21
N GLY A 215 -7.36 1.37 -16.78
CA GLY A 215 -7.93 0.01 -16.69
C GLY A 215 -7.32 -0.88 -15.62
N ASN A 216 -6.36 -0.39 -14.84
CA ASN A 216 -5.55 -1.25 -13.97
C ASN A 216 -5.33 -0.65 -12.57
N ASP A 217 -5.98 -1.23 -11.56
CA ASP A 217 -5.80 -0.87 -10.15
C ASP A 217 -4.33 -0.95 -9.70
N VAL A 218 -3.54 -1.83 -10.31
CA VAL A 218 -2.10 -1.93 -10.02
C VAL A 218 -1.37 -0.68 -10.47
N ASP A 219 -1.62 -0.18 -11.68
CA ASP A 219 -0.96 1.02 -12.20
C ASP A 219 -1.45 2.29 -11.49
N GLN A 220 -2.73 2.34 -11.12
CA GLN A 220 -3.27 3.40 -10.27
C GLN A 220 -2.60 3.40 -8.89
N GLY A 221 -2.43 2.22 -8.30
CA GLY A 221 -1.68 2.03 -7.06
C GLY A 221 -0.22 2.48 -7.20
N ARG A 222 0.45 2.17 -8.31
CA ARG A 222 1.85 2.57 -8.54
C ARG A 222 2.02 4.08 -8.53
N LEU A 223 1.19 4.82 -9.27
CA LEU A 223 1.23 6.29 -9.29
C LEU A 223 0.96 6.85 -7.90
N ARG A 224 -0.08 6.34 -7.22
CA ARG A 224 -0.44 6.76 -5.87
C ARG A 224 0.71 6.58 -4.88
N ASP A 225 1.30 5.40 -4.84
CA ASP A 225 2.36 5.09 -3.88
C ASP A 225 3.61 5.94 -4.16
N ALA A 226 3.93 6.18 -5.43
CA ALA A 226 5.03 7.06 -5.82
C ALA A 226 4.77 8.51 -5.38
N PHE A 227 3.54 9.01 -5.56
CA PHE A 227 3.13 10.33 -5.05
C PHE A 227 3.31 10.45 -3.54
N PHE A 228 2.75 9.52 -2.75
CA PHE A 228 2.85 9.60 -1.29
C PHE A 228 4.28 9.47 -0.79
N THR A 229 5.09 8.63 -1.43
CA THR A 229 6.52 8.50 -1.10
C THR A 229 7.25 9.82 -1.36
N ALA A 230 7.04 10.44 -2.52
CA ALA A 230 7.64 11.72 -2.86
C ALA A 230 7.15 12.84 -1.93
N TRP A 231 5.87 12.85 -1.58
CA TRP A 231 5.27 13.80 -0.64
C TRP A 231 5.87 13.71 0.75
N ASP A 232 5.89 12.51 1.34
CA ASP A 232 6.43 12.27 2.67
C ASP A 232 7.93 12.62 2.73
N THR A 233 8.68 12.29 1.67
CA THR A 233 10.09 12.66 1.53
C THR A 233 10.29 14.17 1.49
N ALA A 234 9.52 14.88 0.66
CA ALA A 234 9.62 16.34 0.52
C ALA A 234 9.22 17.10 1.79
N LYS A 235 8.32 16.54 2.61
CA LYS A 235 7.87 17.14 3.88
C LYS A 235 8.76 16.76 5.08
N GLY A 236 9.84 16.01 4.87
CA GLY A 236 10.69 15.50 5.96
C GLY A 236 9.94 14.54 6.88
N ASN A 237 8.78 14.04 6.45
CA ASN A 237 7.96 13.08 7.17
C ASN A 237 8.47 11.67 6.86
N THR A 238 9.75 11.43 7.16
CA THR A 238 10.43 10.13 7.00
C THR A 238 10.09 9.19 8.16
N GLY A 239 8.82 9.16 8.59
CA GLY A 239 8.34 8.04 9.39
C GLY A 239 8.76 6.77 8.67
N ALA A 240 9.49 5.89 9.37
CA ALA A 240 10.08 4.70 8.77
C ALA A 240 9.02 4.03 7.88
N LEU A 241 9.35 3.86 6.58
CA LEU A 241 8.45 3.27 5.61
C LEU A 241 7.86 2.00 6.23
N SER A 242 6.53 1.85 6.26
CA SER A 242 5.92 0.63 6.79
C SER A 242 6.49 -0.58 6.05
N SER A 243 6.63 -1.71 6.74
CA SER A 243 7.17 -2.95 6.21
C SER A 243 6.51 -3.35 4.88
N ALA A 244 5.20 -3.11 4.74
CA ALA A 244 4.45 -3.40 3.51
C ALA A 244 4.90 -2.54 2.31
N ASN A 245 5.30 -1.28 2.57
CA ASN A 245 5.76 -0.36 1.53
C ASN A 245 7.21 -0.66 1.17
N GLN A 246 8.06 -0.95 2.16
CA GLN A 246 9.42 -1.41 1.90
C GLN A 246 9.43 -2.68 1.03
N TYR A 247 8.55 -3.63 1.33
CA TYR A 247 8.37 -4.85 0.54
C TYR A 247 7.85 -4.55 -0.86
N THR A 248 6.82 -3.72 -0.99
CA THR A 248 6.28 -3.34 -2.31
C THR A 248 7.36 -2.67 -3.18
N MET A 249 8.18 -1.80 -2.61
CA MET A 249 9.30 -1.15 -3.32
C MET A 249 10.40 -2.16 -3.68
N LEU A 250 10.75 -3.07 -2.76
CA LEU A 250 11.71 -4.13 -2.99
C LEU A 250 11.26 -5.05 -4.12
N MET A 251 10.01 -5.53 -4.08
CA MET A 251 9.45 -6.43 -5.08
C MET A 251 9.38 -5.80 -6.48
N ARG A 252 9.15 -4.48 -6.58
CA ARG A 252 9.18 -3.75 -7.86
C ARG A 252 10.56 -3.75 -8.53
N SER A 253 11.63 -3.81 -7.74
CA SER A 253 13.01 -3.73 -8.23
C SER A 253 13.85 -4.93 -7.80
N TYR A 254 13.19 -6.04 -7.47
CA TYR A 254 13.80 -7.19 -6.80
C TYR A 254 14.98 -7.73 -7.59
N ASP A 255 14.78 -8.00 -8.89
CA ASP A 255 15.84 -8.54 -9.74
C ASP A 255 16.97 -7.55 -9.98
N GLN A 256 16.67 -6.25 -10.10
CA GLN A 256 17.69 -5.21 -10.24
C GLN A 256 18.53 -5.09 -8.98
N GLN A 257 17.89 -5.02 -7.81
CA GLN A 257 18.56 -4.91 -6.52
C GLN A 257 19.35 -6.17 -6.19
N LYS A 258 18.80 -7.36 -6.48
CA LYS A 258 19.50 -8.64 -6.33
C LYS A 258 20.72 -8.72 -7.25
N THR A 259 20.61 -8.27 -8.49
CA THR A 259 21.74 -8.21 -9.43
C THR A 259 22.82 -7.24 -8.94
N ALA A 260 22.43 -6.06 -8.46
CA ALA A 260 23.36 -5.10 -7.86
C ALA A 260 24.00 -5.64 -6.57
N PHE A 261 23.26 -6.41 -5.77
CA PHE A 261 23.77 -7.09 -4.58
C PHE A 261 24.80 -8.16 -4.96
N ALA A 262 24.52 -9.00 -5.96
CA ALA A 262 25.44 -10.01 -6.47
C ALA A 262 26.74 -9.40 -7.00
N ALA A 263 26.71 -8.16 -7.50
CA ALA A 263 27.89 -7.44 -7.96
C ALA A 263 28.79 -6.89 -6.84
N ARG A 264 28.36 -6.92 -5.56
CA ARG A 264 29.18 -6.47 -4.42
C ARG A 264 30.43 -7.32 -4.29
N TRP A 265 31.57 -6.69 -3.99
CA TRP A 265 32.87 -7.37 -3.93
C TRP A 265 32.87 -8.63 -3.05
N GLN A 266 32.27 -8.54 -1.86
CA GLN A 266 32.18 -9.68 -0.94
C GLN A 266 31.42 -10.86 -1.54
N VAL A 267 30.26 -10.59 -2.16
CA VAL A 267 29.42 -11.63 -2.77
C VAL A 267 30.15 -12.26 -3.95
N ARG A 268 30.78 -11.45 -4.81
CA ARG A 268 31.60 -11.94 -5.92
C ARG A 268 32.76 -12.81 -5.44
N SER A 269 33.45 -12.41 -4.38
CA SER A 269 34.56 -13.17 -3.77
C SER A 269 34.08 -14.54 -3.27
N ASP A 270 32.93 -14.59 -2.60
CA ASP A 270 32.35 -15.84 -2.11
C ASP A 270 31.87 -16.74 -3.24
N VAL A 271 31.23 -16.17 -4.27
CA VAL A 271 30.82 -16.90 -5.47
C VAL A 271 32.02 -17.50 -6.21
N SER A 272 33.08 -16.72 -6.44
CA SER A 272 34.31 -17.22 -7.07
C SER A 272 34.96 -18.33 -6.24
N TYR A 273 34.96 -18.20 -4.91
CA TYR A 273 35.51 -19.21 -4.01
C TYR A 273 34.75 -20.54 -4.09
N VAL A 274 33.41 -20.49 -4.03
CA VAL A 274 32.57 -21.69 -4.13
C VAL A 274 32.66 -22.32 -5.51
N GLN A 275 32.66 -21.53 -6.57
CA GLN A 275 32.84 -22.03 -7.93
C GLN A 275 34.17 -22.77 -8.07
N GLN A 276 35.26 -22.22 -7.56
CA GLN A 276 36.58 -22.84 -7.58
C GLN A 276 36.59 -24.16 -6.82
N LYS A 277 36.12 -24.17 -5.56
CA LYS A 277 36.17 -25.35 -4.69
C LYS A 277 35.25 -26.47 -5.17
N LEU A 278 34.02 -26.17 -5.58
CA LEU A 278 33.08 -27.17 -6.05
C LEU A 278 33.47 -27.72 -7.43
N SER A 279 34.07 -26.92 -8.31
CA SER A 279 34.62 -27.40 -9.59
C SER A 279 35.79 -28.36 -9.39
N ALA A 280 36.57 -28.17 -8.33
CA ALA A 280 37.64 -29.09 -7.93
C ALA A 280 37.13 -30.40 -7.29
N GLY A 281 35.81 -30.59 -7.19
CA GLY A 281 35.21 -31.82 -6.68
C GLY A 281 35.03 -31.88 -5.16
N ALA A 282 35.08 -30.73 -4.46
CA ALA A 282 34.86 -30.68 -3.01
C ALA A 282 33.56 -31.41 -2.61
N GLY A 283 33.70 -32.47 -1.81
CA GLY A 283 32.63 -33.33 -1.33
C GLY A 283 32.27 -33.03 0.13
N THR A 284 31.68 -34.01 0.79
CA THR A 284 31.25 -33.91 2.18
C THR A 284 32.41 -33.54 3.10
N ASP A 285 33.56 -34.20 2.97
CA ASP A 285 34.69 -33.97 3.88
C ASP A 285 35.35 -32.61 3.65
N GLU A 286 35.51 -32.19 2.40
CA GLU A 286 36.05 -30.87 2.06
C GLU A 286 35.10 -29.76 2.56
N LEU A 287 33.79 -29.94 2.37
CA LEU A 287 32.78 -29.02 2.89
C LEU A 287 32.83 -28.93 4.41
N LEU A 288 32.98 -30.05 5.12
CA LEU A 288 33.03 -30.06 6.59
C LEU A 288 34.35 -29.53 7.16
N LYS A 289 35.46 -29.61 6.43
CA LYS A 289 36.77 -29.09 6.86
C LYS A 289 36.93 -27.60 6.55
N ASP A 290 36.42 -27.14 5.42
CA ASP A 290 36.57 -25.75 4.96
C ASP A 290 35.46 -24.86 5.53
N ALA A 291 35.77 -24.08 6.57
CA ALA A 291 34.80 -23.23 7.25
C ALA A 291 34.18 -22.17 6.32
N LYS A 292 34.93 -21.66 5.35
CA LYS A 292 34.42 -20.66 4.40
C LYS A 292 33.47 -21.31 3.41
N LEU A 293 33.88 -22.43 2.80
CA LEU A 293 33.02 -23.19 1.88
C LEU A 293 31.74 -23.64 2.59
N ARG A 294 31.85 -24.15 3.82
CA ARG A 294 30.71 -24.53 4.67
C ARG A 294 29.77 -23.37 4.92
N GLY A 295 30.29 -22.23 5.35
CA GLY A 295 29.48 -21.05 5.62
C GLY A 295 28.66 -20.62 4.40
N ILE A 296 29.29 -20.55 3.23
CA ILE A 296 28.64 -20.10 2.00
C ILE A 296 27.59 -21.13 1.52
N VAL A 297 27.93 -22.42 1.51
CA VAL A 297 27.00 -23.48 1.11
C VAL A 297 25.82 -23.54 2.07
N LEU A 298 26.03 -23.50 3.39
CA LEU A 298 24.91 -23.55 4.34
C LEU A 298 24.05 -22.29 4.29
N ALA A 299 24.64 -21.12 4.02
CA ALA A 299 23.87 -19.91 3.73
C ALA A 299 22.95 -20.12 2.51
N ALA A 300 23.39 -20.79 1.44
CA ALA A 300 22.51 -21.12 0.31
C ALA A 300 21.28 -21.99 0.67
N PHE A 301 21.34 -22.77 1.76
CA PHE A 301 20.24 -23.62 2.21
C PHE A 301 19.50 -23.08 3.44
N ASP A 302 19.79 -21.85 3.89
CA ASP A 302 19.20 -21.26 5.10
C ASP A 302 19.54 -22.07 6.38
N LEU A 303 20.77 -22.59 6.43
CA LEU A 303 21.34 -23.42 7.50
C LEU A 303 22.59 -22.77 8.14
N GLY A 304 22.79 -21.47 7.96
CA GLY A 304 23.97 -20.74 8.46
C GLY A 304 24.21 -20.93 9.96
N ASP A 305 23.15 -20.95 10.77
CA ASP A 305 23.22 -21.13 12.23
C ASP A 305 23.76 -22.51 12.64
N ARG A 306 23.75 -23.49 11.72
CA ARG A 306 24.27 -24.84 11.95
C ARG A 306 25.73 -25.00 11.50
N ALA A 307 26.39 -23.95 11.02
CA ALA A 307 27.74 -24.04 10.46
C ALA A 307 28.81 -24.53 11.45
N GLY A 308 28.57 -24.43 12.76
CA GLY A 308 29.44 -24.98 13.80
C GLY A 308 29.26 -26.48 14.08
N ASP A 309 28.11 -27.06 13.73
CA ASP A 309 27.74 -28.43 14.10
C ASP A 309 28.10 -29.43 12.99
N THR A 310 29.39 -29.70 12.84
CA THR A 310 29.90 -30.57 11.77
C THR A 310 29.42 -32.02 11.87
N LYS A 311 29.09 -32.50 13.09
CA LYS A 311 28.56 -33.85 13.30
C LYS A 311 27.13 -33.95 12.78
N TYR A 312 26.27 -32.99 13.12
CA TYR A 312 24.92 -32.90 12.57
C TYR A 312 24.94 -32.81 11.04
N LEU A 313 25.77 -31.90 10.51
CA LEU A 313 25.86 -31.68 9.07
C LEU A 313 26.34 -32.92 8.31
N ARG A 314 27.25 -33.70 8.92
CA ARG A 314 27.64 -35.00 8.36
C ARG A 314 26.45 -35.95 8.23
N GLN A 315 25.65 -36.09 9.29
CA GLN A 315 24.46 -36.94 9.27
C GLN A 315 23.44 -36.49 8.21
N VAL A 316 23.29 -35.17 8.00
CA VAL A 316 22.45 -34.63 6.92
C VAL A 316 23.03 -34.98 5.55
N LEU A 317 24.30 -34.69 5.30
CA LEU A 317 24.95 -34.88 3.98
C LEU A 317 25.08 -36.35 3.57
N GLU A 318 25.18 -37.27 4.55
CA GLU A 318 25.28 -38.71 4.34
C GLU A 318 23.89 -39.41 4.32
N SER A 319 22.81 -38.69 4.63
CA SER A 319 21.46 -39.23 4.57
C SER A 319 21.04 -39.60 3.15
N ASN A 320 20.24 -40.66 3.01
CA ASN A 320 19.53 -40.94 1.78
C ASN A 320 18.24 -40.09 1.72
N PRO A 321 18.18 -39.02 0.92
CA PRO A 321 17.02 -38.14 0.90
C PRO A 321 15.76 -38.78 0.29
N SER A 322 15.89 -39.91 -0.40
CA SER A 322 14.76 -40.67 -0.95
C SER A 322 14.09 -41.56 0.11
N ASP A 323 14.73 -41.79 1.25
CA ASP A 323 14.15 -42.53 2.37
C ASP A 323 13.40 -41.56 3.31
N SER A 324 12.09 -41.75 3.41
CA SER A 324 11.20 -41.00 4.30
C SER A 324 11.60 -41.06 5.78
N ASN A 325 12.35 -42.08 6.19
CA ASN A 325 12.83 -42.26 7.55
C ASN A 325 14.25 -41.75 7.80
N SER A 326 14.90 -41.22 6.76
CA SER A 326 16.27 -40.70 6.85
C SER A 326 16.39 -39.53 7.82
N PHE A 327 17.61 -39.30 8.31
CA PHE A 327 17.88 -38.22 9.24
C PHE A 327 17.55 -36.85 8.62
N ALA A 328 17.96 -36.59 7.37
CA ALA A 328 17.67 -35.33 6.69
C ALA A 328 16.16 -35.04 6.54
N VAL A 329 15.35 -36.06 6.21
CA VAL A 329 13.88 -35.90 6.09
C VAL A 329 13.24 -35.59 7.43
N LYS A 330 13.68 -36.27 8.50
CA LYS A 330 13.20 -36.02 9.87
C LYS A 330 13.68 -34.67 10.42
N ALA A 331 14.87 -34.24 10.03
CA ALA A 331 15.46 -32.99 10.49
C ALA A 331 14.76 -31.77 9.89
N GLY A 332 14.35 -31.84 8.63
CA GLY A 332 13.52 -30.81 8.02
C GLY A 332 13.72 -30.64 6.52
N ALA A 333 12.92 -29.75 5.93
CA ALA A 333 12.95 -29.48 4.50
C ALA A 333 14.28 -28.85 4.03
N LYS A 334 14.94 -28.07 4.89
CA LYS A 334 16.23 -27.42 4.57
C LYS A 334 17.35 -28.44 4.51
N GLU A 335 17.40 -29.33 5.49
CA GLU A 335 18.32 -30.46 5.58
C GLU A 335 18.11 -31.44 4.43
N THR A 336 16.85 -31.74 4.12
CA THR A 336 16.52 -32.57 2.95
C THR A 336 17.03 -31.94 1.66
N ALA A 337 16.82 -30.63 1.46
CA ALA A 337 17.31 -29.93 0.27
C ALA A 337 18.85 -29.98 0.16
N LEU A 338 19.56 -29.78 1.27
CA LEU A 338 21.02 -29.92 1.32
C LEU A 338 21.45 -31.35 0.97
N ALA A 339 20.83 -32.36 1.57
CA ALA A 339 21.12 -33.77 1.32
C ALA A 339 20.85 -34.17 -0.14
N VAL A 340 19.76 -33.69 -0.75
CA VAL A 340 19.46 -33.90 -2.18
C VAL A 340 20.54 -33.29 -3.06
N SER A 341 20.87 -32.01 -2.85
CA SER A 341 21.87 -31.32 -3.68
C SER A 341 23.24 -31.99 -3.61
N PHE A 342 23.63 -32.48 -2.43
CA PHE A 342 24.91 -33.15 -2.24
C PHE A 342 24.85 -34.67 -2.36
N SER A 343 23.72 -35.31 -2.66
CA SER A 343 23.62 -36.77 -2.70
C SER A 343 24.60 -37.37 -3.72
N LEU A 344 25.30 -38.44 -3.34
CA LEU A 344 26.17 -39.21 -4.24
C LEU A 344 25.36 -39.91 -5.36
N ASN A 345 24.07 -40.15 -5.11
CA ASN A 345 23.15 -40.76 -6.06
C ASN A 345 22.58 -39.75 -7.07
N ASN A 346 22.95 -38.47 -6.97
CA ASN A 346 22.53 -37.45 -7.92
C ASN A 346 23.29 -37.65 -9.24
N THR A 347 22.72 -38.50 -10.11
CA THR A 347 23.24 -38.81 -11.45
C THR A 347 22.61 -37.88 -12.49
N GLY A 348 23.37 -37.52 -13.54
CA GLY A 348 22.87 -36.66 -14.62
C GLY A 348 23.43 -35.24 -14.57
N THR A 349 22.68 -34.26 -15.06
CA THR A 349 23.15 -32.86 -15.25
C THR A 349 23.43 -32.14 -13.93
N MET A 350 22.76 -32.53 -12.84
CA MET A 350 22.92 -31.96 -11.50
C MET A 350 23.94 -32.71 -10.62
N ARG A 351 24.78 -33.57 -11.20
CA ARG A 351 25.84 -34.28 -10.47
C ARG A 351 26.73 -33.30 -9.71
N ARG A 352 27.14 -33.66 -8.49
CA ARG A 352 28.10 -32.89 -7.70
C ARG A 352 29.33 -32.51 -8.55
N GLY A 353 29.74 -31.25 -8.47
CA GLY A 353 30.83 -30.66 -9.25
C GLY A 353 30.49 -30.31 -10.70
N SER A 354 29.29 -30.61 -11.19
CA SER A 354 28.86 -30.19 -12.54
C SER A 354 28.57 -28.68 -12.61
N PRO A 355 28.70 -28.03 -13.78
CA PRO A 355 28.34 -26.63 -13.92
C PRO A 355 26.88 -26.31 -13.52
N PRO A 356 25.86 -27.12 -13.86
CA PRO A 356 24.49 -26.90 -13.37
C PRO A 356 24.35 -26.98 -11.84
N PHE A 357 25.02 -27.94 -11.19
CA PHE A 357 25.04 -28.05 -9.72
C PHE A 357 25.64 -26.78 -9.09
N ILE A 358 26.81 -26.36 -9.56
CA ILE A 358 27.50 -25.17 -9.05
C ILE A 358 26.63 -23.92 -9.24
N LYS A 359 26.00 -23.79 -10.41
CA LYS A 359 25.09 -22.69 -10.71
C LYS A 359 23.88 -22.65 -9.77
N ASP A 360 23.31 -23.81 -9.40
CA ASP A 360 22.21 -23.88 -8.44
C ASP A 360 22.66 -23.41 -7.04
N ILE A 361 23.82 -23.87 -6.55
CA ILE A 361 24.37 -23.43 -5.26
C ILE A 361 24.63 -21.92 -5.26
N VAL A 362 25.26 -21.38 -6.31
CA VAL A 362 25.51 -19.94 -6.45
C VAL A 362 24.20 -19.14 -6.47
N SER A 363 23.23 -19.57 -7.27
CA SER A 363 21.94 -18.88 -7.39
C SER A 363 21.15 -18.87 -6.07
N ARG A 364 21.27 -19.94 -5.29
CA ARG A 364 20.71 -20.02 -3.93
C ARG A 364 21.43 -19.10 -2.97
N TYR A 365 22.77 -19.08 -3.00
CA TYR A 365 23.58 -18.23 -2.14
C TYR A 365 23.29 -16.74 -2.37
N GLU A 366 23.31 -16.29 -3.64
CA GLU A 366 23.03 -14.89 -3.98
C GLU A 366 21.64 -14.47 -3.53
N ARG A 367 20.64 -15.33 -3.74
CA ARG A 367 19.26 -15.08 -3.31
C ARG A 367 19.14 -15.02 -1.78
N MET A 368 19.66 -16.02 -1.07
CA MET A 368 19.54 -16.06 0.38
C MET A 368 20.29 -14.90 1.04
N SER A 369 21.51 -14.62 0.57
CA SER A 369 22.31 -13.50 1.09
C SER A 369 21.63 -12.16 0.85
N PHE A 370 20.95 -11.99 -0.29
CA PHE A 370 20.13 -10.81 -0.55
C PHE A 370 18.93 -10.71 0.40
N GLU A 371 18.16 -11.79 0.56
CA GLU A 371 17.01 -11.83 1.46
C GLU A 371 17.39 -11.59 2.94
N VAL A 372 18.52 -12.15 3.39
CA VAL A 372 19.09 -11.89 4.73
C VAL A 372 19.53 -10.43 4.86
N SER A 373 20.18 -9.88 3.83
CA SER A 373 20.56 -8.45 3.83
C SER A 373 19.34 -7.54 3.88
N ALA A 374 18.23 -7.89 3.24
CA ALA A 374 16.97 -7.16 3.35
C ALA A 374 16.36 -7.32 4.77
N GLY A 375 16.46 -8.52 5.34
CA GLY A 375 16.05 -8.86 6.70
C GLY A 375 16.77 -8.09 7.80
N ASN A 376 18.08 -7.85 7.66
CA ASN A 376 18.86 -7.05 8.60
C ASN A 376 18.36 -5.61 8.72
N THR A 377 17.69 -5.10 7.67
CA THR A 377 17.02 -3.81 7.70
C THR A 377 15.64 -3.92 8.35
N ASN A 378 14.90 -5.00 8.06
CA ASN A 378 13.55 -5.23 8.56
C ASN A 378 13.19 -6.73 8.54
N GLU A 379 12.98 -7.30 9.71
CA GLU A 379 12.65 -8.73 9.89
C GLU A 379 11.39 -9.16 9.12
N ALA A 380 10.40 -8.27 8.98
CA ALA A 380 9.20 -8.55 8.20
C ALA A 380 9.51 -8.76 6.72
N LEU A 381 10.53 -8.10 6.16
CA LEU A 381 10.95 -8.32 4.77
C LEU A 381 11.49 -9.74 4.60
N ARG A 382 12.32 -10.21 5.54
CA ARG A 382 12.85 -11.57 5.52
C ARG A 382 11.73 -12.60 5.55
N LEU A 383 10.82 -12.45 6.50
CA LEU A 383 9.70 -13.38 6.69
C LEU A 383 8.73 -13.37 5.50
N GLY A 384 8.43 -12.19 4.95
CA GLY A 384 7.58 -12.04 3.76
C GLY A 384 8.18 -12.69 2.52
N LEU A 385 9.46 -12.43 2.23
CA LEU A 385 10.18 -13.03 1.08
C LEU A 385 10.30 -14.56 1.25
N TYR A 386 10.57 -15.02 2.47
CA TYR A 386 10.61 -16.44 2.80
C TYR A 386 9.26 -17.11 2.52
N PHE A 387 8.16 -16.49 2.97
CA PHE A 387 6.81 -16.99 2.75
C PHE A 387 6.47 -17.04 1.27
N GLU A 388 6.71 -15.97 0.51
CA GLU A 388 6.44 -15.90 -0.93
C GLU A 388 7.16 -17.00 -1.70
N ARG A 389 8.44 -17.24 -1.39
CA ARG A 389 9.24 -18.30 -1.99
C ARG A 389 8.68 -19.70 -1.71
N LYS A 390 8.17 -19.93 -0.50
CA LYS A 390 7.68 -21.24 -0.06
C LYS A 390 6.22 -21.47 -0.42
N ALA A 391 5.43 -20.42 -0.66
CA ALA A 391 3.99 -20.50 -0.85
C ALA A 391 3.57 -21.52 -1.93
N GLY A 392 4.27 -21.52 -3.07
CA GLY A 392 4.01 -22.47 -4.16
C GLY A 392 4.23 -23.95 -3.79
N SER A 393 5.00 -24.25 -2.74
CA SER A 393 5.25 -25.62 -2.24
C SER A 393 4.34 -26.04 -1.09
N ILE A 394 3.63 -25.09 -0.46
CA ILE A 394 2.73 -25.38 0.66
C ILE A 394 1.53 -26.19 0.16
N SER A 395 1.21 -27.30 0.84
CA SER A 395 0.10 -28.18 0.49
C SER A 395 -0.93 -28.37 1.62
N ASN A 396 -0.54 -28.14 2.87
CA ASN A 396 -1.39 -28.32 4.05
C ASN A 396 -0.96 -27.40 5.20
N TRP A 397 -1.88 -27.06 6.09
CA TRP A 397 -1.63 -26.10 7.17
C TRP A 397 -0.69 -26.65 8.25
N TYR A 398 -0.60 -27.98 8.41
CA TYR A 398 0.36 -28.61 9.30
C TYR A 398 1.81 -28.26 8.90
N SER A 399 2.13 -28.29 7.60
CA SER A 399 3.46 -27.91 7.10
C SER A 399 3.79 -26.44 7.31
N VAL A 400 2.78 -25.57 7.28
CA VAL A 400 2.90 -24.15 7.61
C VAL A 400 3.17 -23.96 9.09
N LEU A 401 2.44 -24.66 9.96
CA LEU A 401 2.57 -24.57 11.41
C LEU A 401 3.88 -25.19 11.93
N ALA A 402 4.42 -26.19 11.22
CA ALA A 402 5.70 -26.82 11.53
C ALA A 402 6.91 -25.90 11.21
N ASP A 403 6.78 -25.01 10.22
CA ASP A 403 7.82 -24.05 9.89
C ASP A 403 7.64 -22.77 10.74
N LYS A 404 8.66 -22.44 11.53
CA LYS A 404 8.63 -21.28 12.44
C LYS A 404 8.37 -19.96 11.69
N ALA A 405 8.97 -19.75 10.52
CA ALA A 405 8.80 -18.53 9.76
C ALA A 405 7.41 -18.47 9.10
N LEU A 406 6.95 -19.58 8.49
CA LEU A 406 5.62 -19.60 7.86
C LEU A 406 4.51 -19.44 8.88
N SER A 407 4.60 -20.13 10.02
CA SER A 407 3.64 -20.03 11.12
C SER A 407 3.56 -18.62 11.70
N GLN A 408 4.70 -17.95 11.87
CA GLN A 408 4.77 -16.56 12.34
C GLN A 408 4.08 -15.61 11.36
N VAL A 409 4.38 -15.72 10.05
CA VAL A 409 3.74 -14.87 9.02
C VAL A 409 2.22 -15.02 9.05
N VAL A 410 1.72 -16.25 9.05
CA VAL A 410 0.28 -16.52 8.97
C VAL A 410 -0.46 -16.10 10.24
N ARG A 411 0.10 -16.38 11.41
CA ARG A 411 -0.51 -15.96 12.69
C ARG A 411 -0.57 -14.44 12.80
N THR A 412 0.52 -13.74 12.46
CA THR A 412 0.54 -12.28 12.46
C THR A 412 -0.42 -11.70 11.41
N ALA A 413 -0.46 -12.23 10.18
CA ALA A 413 -1.37 -11.78 9.13
C ALA A 413 -2.86 -11.90 9.53
N PHE A 414 -3.20 -12.91 10.32
CA PHE A 414 -4.57 -13.12 10.81
C PHE A 414 -4.82 -12.52 12.19
N GLY A 415 -3.84 -11.82 12.78
CA GLY A 415 -3.96 -11.21 14.11
C GLY A 415 -4.22 -12.24 15.21
N LEU A 416 -3.69 -13.46 15.07
CA LEU A 416 -3.83 -14.50 16.07
C LEU A 416 -2.89 -14.22 17.25
N PRO A 417 -3.43 -14.09 18.48
CA PRO A 417 -2.61 -13.89 19.67
C PRO A 417 -1.63 -15.04 19.91
N GLU A 418 -0.56 -14.78 20.67
CA GLU A 418 0.47 -15.79 20.96
C GLU A 418 -0.09 -16.98 21.77
N GLU A 419 -1.18 -16.78 22.51
CA GLU A 419 -1.90 -17.84 23.22
C GLU A 419 -2.46 -18.90 22.26
N VAL A 420 -2.81 -18.51 21.03
CA VAL A 420 -3.26 -19.45 20.00
C VAL A 420 -2.14 -20.39 19.59
N ALA A 421 -0.87 -19.97 19.70
CA ALA A 421 0.28 -20.83 19.43
C ALA A 421 0.36 -22.04 20.36
N ARG A 422 -0.20 -21.92 21.56
CA ARG A 422 -0.22 -22.96 22.60
C ARG A 422 -1.43 -23.88 22.51
N ALA A 423 -2.42 -23.53 21.69
CA ALA A 423 -3.58 -24.37 21.46
C ALA A 423 -3.18 -25.64 20.69
N ASP A 424 -4.02 -26.68 20.81
CA ASP A 424 -3.88 -27.90 20.04
C ASP A 424 -3.76 -27.62 18.53
N ILE A 425 -2.87 -28.36 17.85
CA ILE A 425 -2.52 -28.10 16.45
C ILE A 425 -3.72 -28.25 15.51
N ASP A 426 -4.64 -29.19 15.77
CA ASP A 426 -5.82 -29.39 14.95
C ASP A 426 -6.80 -28.22 15.08
N ARG A 427 -6.88 -27.63 16.27
CA ARG A 427 -7.67 -26.40 16.49
C ARG A 427 -7.07 -25.22 15.75
N GLN A 428 -5.74 -25.09 15.73
CA GLN A 428 -5.07 -24.04 14.97
C GLN A 428 -5.33 -24.20 13.47
N VAL A 429 -5.20 -25.41 12.93
CA VAL A 429 -5.50 -25.72 11.53
C VAL A 429 -6.95 -25.33 11.19
N GLY A 430 -7.92 -25.75 12.01
CA GLY A 430 -9.32 -25.40 11.79
C GLY A 430 -9.63 -23.90 11.85
N MET A 431 -8.87 -23.12 12.64
CA MET A 431 -8.96 -21.65 12.63
C MET A 431 -8.39 -21.05 11.35
N LEU A 432 -7.26 -21.57 10.85
CA LEU A 432 -6.61 -21.09 9.63
C LEU A 432 -7.44 -21.40 8.38
N GLU A 433 -8.00 -22.61 8.29
CA GLU A 433 -8.87 -23.03 7.18
C GLU A 433 -10.11 -22.13 7.04
N LYS A 434 -10.67 -21.65 8.16
CA LYS A 434 -11.79 -20.69 8.15
C LYS A 434 -11.39 -19.30 7.65
N ARG A 435 -10.11 -18.94 7.73
CA ARG A 435 -9.60 -17.63 7.31
C ARG A 435 -9.13 -17.64 5.85
N LEU A 436 -8.54 -18.74 5.40
CA LEU A 436 -8.02 -18.89 4.04
C LEU A 436 -8.03 -20.37 3.62
N ASP A 437 -8.54 -20.64 2.42
CA ASP A 437 -8.33 -21.94 1.77
C ASP A 437 -6.85 -22.04 1.34
N ILE A 438 -6.16 -23.08 1.81
CA ILE A 438 -4.74 -23.29 1.52
C ILE A 438 -4.44 -23.39 0.03
N LYS A 439 -5.40 -23.83 -0.79
CA LYS A 439 -5.24 -23.88 -2.26
C LYS A 439 -4.99 -22.51 -2.87
N LYS A 440 -5.47 -21.43 -2.23
CA LYS A 440 -5.22 -20.05 -2.66
C LYS A 440 -3.76 -19.64 -2.56
N LEU A 441 -2.93 -20.31 -1.74
CA LEU A 441 -1.49 -20.03 -1.69
C LEU A 441 -0.74 -20.45 -2.97
N LYS A 442 -1.41 -21.11 -3.92
CA LYS A 442 -0.88 -21.34 -5.27
C LYS A 442 -1.02 -20.12 -6.19
N ASP A 443 -1.89 -19.16 -5.86
CA ASP A 443 -2.07 -17.92 -6.60
C ASP A 443 -1.08 -16.85 -6.08
N PRO A 444 -0.13 -16.39 -6.90
CA PRO A 444 0.81 -15.33 -6.51
C PRO A 444 0.13 -14.04 -6.01
N ALA A 445 -1.06 -13.70 -6.52
CA ALA A 445 -1.79 -12.51 -6.07
C ALA A 445 -2.33 -12.67 -4.65
N GLU A 446 -2.83 -13.85 -4.29
CA GLU A 446 -3.29 -14.15 -2.93
C GLU A 446 -2.13 -14.22 -1.94
N VAL A 447 -0.99 -14.80 -2.36
CA VAL A 447 0.25 -14.80 -1.57
C VAL A 447 0.70 -13.38 -1.28
N LYS A 448 0.74 -12.52 -2.30
CA LYS A 448 1.11 -11.11 -2.15
C LYS A 448 0.18 -10.39 -1.18
N ARG A 449 -1.14 -10.55 -1.31
CA ARG A 449 -2.12 -9.95 -0.38
C ARG A 449 -1.90 -10.41 1.06
N LEU A 450 -1.59 -11.68 1.27
CA LEU A 450 -1.34 -12.23 2.60
C LEU A 450 -0.05 -11.67 3.20
N VAL A 451 1.03 -11.55 2.41
CA VAL A 451 2.30 -10.96 2.83
C VAL A 451 2.16 -9.46 3.14
N GLU A 452 1.42 -8.71 2.31
CA GLU A 452 1.09 -7.31 2.59
C GLU A 452 0.33 -7.16 3.90
N LYS A 453 -0.68 -8.02 4.13
CA LYS A 453 -1.45 -8.05 5.39
C LYS A 453 -0.58 -8.40 6.60
N PHE A 454 0.30 -9.39 6.46
CA PHE A 454 1.30 -9.75 7.46
C PHE A 454 2.12 -8.53 7.87
N MET A 455 2.68 -7.81 6.89
CA MET A 455 3.54 -6.66 7.15
C MET A 455 2.81 -5.50 7.81
N MET A 456 1.56 -5.25 7.42
CA MET A 456 0.71 -4.28 8.12
C MET A 456 0.53 -4.67 9.59
N MET A 457 0.19 -5.93 9.87
CA MET A 457 -0.02 -6.41 11.24
C MET A 457 1.27 -6.44 12.06
N TRP A 458 2.40 -6.74 11.42
CA TRP A 458 3.73 -6.69 12.02
C TRP A 458 4.08 -5.28 12.54
N ASP A 459 3.81 -4.26 11.72
CA ASP A 459 4.04 -2.87 12.10
C ASP A 459 3.09 -2.42 13.21
N VAL A 460 1.82 -2.86 13.18
CA VAL A 460 0.82 -2.57 14.24
C VAL A 460 1.23 -3.15 15.59
N GLN A 461 1.86 -4.31 15.61
CA GLN A 461 2.37 -4.96 16.81
C GLN A 461 3.65 -4.30 17.38
N GLY A 462 4.16 -3.25 16.73
CA GLY A 462 5.38 -2.55 17.16
C GLY A 462 6.68 -3.31 16.85
N ASN A 463 6.62 -4.35 16.02
CA ASN A 463 7.78 -5.16 15.65
C ASN A 463 8.52 -4.63 14.40
N GLY A 464 7.97 -3.62 13.72
CA GLY A 464 8.59 -2.96 12.57
C GLY A 464 9.61 -1.88 12.96
N ALA A 465 10.24 -1.24 11.98
CA ALA A 465 11.14 -0.08 12.18
C ALA A 465 10.42 1.19 12.69
N VAL A 466 9.19 1.05 13.19
CA VAL A 466 8.40 2.11 13.80
C VAL A 466 8.90 2.26 15.23
N GLY A 467 9.57 3.39 15.52
CA GLY A 467 10.03 3.72 16.86
C GLY A 467 8.91 3.59 17.90
N THR A 468 9.30 3.26 19.13
CA THR A 468 8.47 3.00 20.31
C THR A 468 7.47 4.13 20.62
N GLY A 469 6.37 4.17 19.88
CA GLY A 469 5.26 5.09 20.04
C GLY A 469 3.97 4.37 19.64
N THR A 470 2.92 4.52 20.46
CA THR A 470 1.63 3.85 20.31
C THR A 470 1.07 3.98 18.89
N SER A 471 0.89 2.84 18.20
CA SER A 471 0.29 2.77 16.87
C SER A 471 -1.14 3.35 16.88
N PRO A 472 -1.48 4.32 16.00
CA PRO A 472 -2.84 4.86 15.86
C PRO A 472 -3.89 3.79 15.52
N VAL A 473 -3.46 2.67 14.93
CA VAL A 473 -4.34 1.52 14.64
C VAL A 473 -4.85 0.88 15.94
N LEU A 474 -4.05 0.84 17.01
CA LEU A 474 -4.47 0.33 18.32
C LEU A 474 -5.49 1.25 19.02
N GLN A 475 -5.46 2.55 18.72
CA GLN A 475 -6.50 3.49 19.18
C GLN A 475 -7.82 3.29 18.42
N LEU A 476 -7.75 2.84 17.16
CA LEU A 476 -8.91 2.54 16.33
C LEU A 476 -9.63 1.25 16.79
N PHE A 477 -8.88 0.26 17.29
CA PHE A 477 -9.43 -1.03 17.77
C PHE A 477 -9.90 -1.02 19.23
N SER A 478 -9.43 -0.08 20.06
CA SER A 478 -9.69 -0.11 21.51
C SER A 478 -10.98 0.56 21.97
N GLY A 479 -11.72 1.28 21.11
CA GLY A 479 -13.12 1.70 21.35
C GLY A 479 -13.43 2.43 22.67
N ARG A 480 -12.42 2.79 23.46
CA ARG A 480 -12.54 3.48 24.74
C ARG A 480 -11.85 4.81 24.60
N SER A 481 -12.66 5.85 24.50
CA SER A 481 -12.32 7.23 24.71
C SER A 481 -11.58 7.38 26.05
N THR A 482 -10.25 7.46 26.00
CA THR A 482 -9.47 7.90 27.16
C THR A 482 -9.65 9.40 27.30
N ILE A 483 -10.42 9.80 28.30
CA ILE A 483 -10.42 11.16 28.85
C ILE A 483 -8.95 11.49 29.17
N SER A 484 -8.41 12.59 28.66
CA SER A 484 -7.03 12.98 28.95
C SER A 484 -6.88 13.34 30.44
N ALA A 485 -5.77 12.95 31.06
CA ALA A 485 -5.49 13.25 32.47
C ALA A 485 -5.53 14.76 32.77
N ASP A 486 -5.21 15.58 31.76
CA ASP A 486 -5.32 17.04 31.85
C ASP A 486 -6.76 17.57 31.94
N THR A 487 -7.74 16.88 31.33
CA THR A 487 -9.16 17.25 31.51
C THR A 487 -9.69 16.87 32.89
N LEU A 488 -9.16 15.81 33.50
CA LEU A 488 -9.48 15.42 34.87
C LEU A 488 -8.85 16.37 35.90
N MET A 489 -7.63 16.87 35.65
CA MET A 489 -6.97 17.83 36.54
C MET A 489 -7.55 19.25 36.43
N ALA A 490 -8.04 19.65 35.25
CA ALA A 490 -8.76 20.93 35.08
C ALA A 490 -10.14 20.95 35.76
N ALA A 491 -10.79 19.78 35.93
CA ALA A 491 -12.06 19.66 36.65
C ALA A 491 -11.90 19.68 38.19
N VAL A 492 -10.69 19.40 38.70
CA VAL A 492 -10.38 19.41 40.15
C VAL A 492 -9.95 20.79 40.65
N THR A 493 -9.50 21.69 39.77
CA THR A 493 -8.94 23.00 40.15
C THR A 493 -9.89 24.19 40.01
N LEU A 494 -11.15 23.99 39.61
CA LEU A 494 -12.14 25.07 39.62
C LEU A 494 -12.52 25.43 41.09
N PRO A 495 -12.26 26.66 41.56
CA PRO A 495 -12.66 27.09 42.89
C PRO A 495 -14.19 27.17 42.96
N ARG A 496 -14.81 26.40 43.87
CA ARG A 496 -16.23 26.56 44.20
C ARG A 496 -16.44 27.95 44.80
N GLY A 497 -16.96 28.87 43.98
CA GLY A 497 -17.49 30.15 44.45
C GLY A 497 -18.51 29.90 45.56
N ARG A 498 -18.27 30.50 46.73
CA ARG A 498 -19.25 30.63 47.81
C ARG A 498 -20.31 31.66 47.37
N ARG A 499 -21.56 31.22 47.51
CA ARG A 499 -22.84 31.95 47.66
C ARG A 499 -22.90 33.42 47.26
#